data_AF-A0A2V5KSE9-F1
#
_entry.id   AF-A0A2V5KSE9-F1
#
_cell.length_a   1.000
_cell.length_b   1.000
_cell.length_c   1.000
_cell.angle_alpha   90.00
_cell.angle_beta   90.00
_cell.angle_gamma   90.00
#
_symmetry.space_group_name_H-M   'P 1'
#
loop_
_entity.id
_entity.type
_entity.pdbx_description
1 polymer ?
#
loop_
_entity_poly.entity_id
_entity_poly.type
_entity_poly.pdbx_seq_one_letter_code
_entity_poly.pdbx_strand_id
1 'polypeptide(L)'
;MSESAQPKPAIDKVTIMGVPFSKMNMDETIRHFTDIANAPERRVYHVVTANPEIVMSASKDAQLMRILHEAGLITADGIGIVLAAKWRGNPVPGRVTGYDMLLRLLELGDRNKWSFYFLGTDEETSRKAVQTIQSRYPNVRVAGRRNGFFDASEEPAIVEEIAAAAPDFLIVAMGAPQAERWIYRNKPKLNAKLVMGVGGSLDILGGKAKRAPDIWIKLNIEWLHRLLSNPSRWRRQLVLPVFAFKAFLTRKER
;
A
#
# COMPACT_ATOMS: atom_id res chain seq x y z
N MET A 1 -36.09 -7.46 -14.26
CA MET A 1 -36.07 -6.00 -14.05
C MET A 1 -34.66 -5.66 -13.60
N SER A 2 -33.90 -5.00 -14.47
CA SER A 2 -32.49 -4.68 -14.27
C SER A 2 -32.40 -3.49 -13.33
N GLU A 3 -32.00 -3.71 -12.09
CA GLU A 3 -31.67 -2.65 -11.15
C GLU A 3 -30.33 -2.05 -11.62
N SER A 4 -30.42 -0.92 -12.31
CA SER A 4 -29.27 -0.17 -12.78
C SER A 4 -28.42 0.23 -11.57
N ALA A 5 -27.27 -0.42 -11.39
CA ALA A 5 -26.30 -0.05 -10.37
C ALA A 5 -25.96 1.43 -10.53
N GLN A 6 -26.32 2.24 -9.54
CA GLN A 6 -25.93 3.64 -9.50
C GLN A 6 -24.39 3.72 -9.58
N PRO A 7 -23.82 4.65 -10.37
CA PRO A 7 -22.38 4.78 -10.45
C PRO A 7 -21.82 5.10 -9.07
N LYS A 8 -20.95 4.23 -8.54
CA LYS A 8 -20.18 4.49 -7.31
C LYS A 8 -19.56 5.90 -7.44
N PRO A 9 -19.71 6.79 -6.43
CA PRO A 9 -19.23 8.16 -6.54
C PRO A 9 -17.74 8.17 -6.87
N ALA A 10 -17.35 9.01 -7.85
CA ALA A 10 -15.96 9.14 -8.25
C ALA A 10 -15.12 9.64 -7.06
N ILE A 11 -14.05 8.90 -6.74
CA ILE A 11 -13.10 9.29 -5.70
C ILE A 11 -12.41 10.59 -6.13
N ASP A 12 -12.49 11.63 -5.31
CA ASP A 12 -11.79 12.90 -5.57
C ASP A 12 -10.26 12.69 -5.48
N LYS A 13 -9.52 13.31 -6.41
CA LYS A 13 -8.08 13.09 -6.58
C LYS A 13 -7.32 14.39 -6.80
N VAL A 14 -6.04 14.36 -6.42
CA VAL A 14 -5.05 15.37 -6.80
C VAL A 14 -3.91 14.72 -7.57
N THR A 15 -3.55 15.32 -8.70
CA THR A 15 -2.42 14.85 -9.52
C THR A 15 -1.13 15.50 -9.07
N ILE A 16 -0.13 14.69 -8.72
CA ILE A 16 1.22 15.14 -8.35
C ILE A 16 2.21 14.41 -9.25
N MET A 17 2.86 15.17 -10.14
CA MET A 17 3.84 14.63 -11.10
C MET A 17 3.29 13.45 -11.93
N GLY A 18 2.05 13.59 -12.41
CA GLY A 18 1.34 12.56 -13.19
C GLY A 18 0.61 11.52 -12.34
N VAL A 19 0.90 11.39 -11.05
CA VAL A 19 0.29 10.35 -10.19
C VAL A 19 -1.02 10.86 -9.54
N PRO A 20 -2.15 10.16 -9.71
CA PRO A 20 -3.45 10.61 -9.21
C PRO A 20 -3.74 10.10 -7.78
N PHE A 21 -3.39 10.90 -6.76
CA PHE A 21 -3.59 10.58 -5.35
C PHE A 21 -5.02 10.80 -4.89
N SER A 22 -5.57 9.88 -4.10
CA SER A 22 -6.85 10.04 -3.42
C SER A 22 -6.82 11.18 -2.41
N LYS A 23 -7.93 11.91 -2.32
CA LYS A 23 -8.19 12.90 -1.27
C LYS A 23 -8.98 12.34 -0.09
N MET A 24 -9.18 11.03 -0.01
CA MET A 24 -9.73 10.39 1.18
C MET A 24 -8.75 10.46 2.36
N ASN A 25 -9.27 10.74 3.55
CA ASN A 25 -8.53 10.55 4.80
C ASN A 25 -8.48 9.07 5.21
N MET A 26 -7.84 8.76 6.34
CA MET A 26 -7.71 7.38 6.83
C MET A 26 -9.07 6.71 7.06
N ASP A 27 -9.99 7.37 7.75
CA ASP A 27 -11.29 6.77 8.09
C ASP A 27 -12.17 6.58 6.84
N GLU A 28 -12.16 7.52 5.90
CA GLU A 28 -12.81 7.38 4.59
C GLU A 28 -12.23 6.22 3.79
N THR A 29 -10.90 6.09 3.78
CA THR A 29 -10.21 4.99 3.09
C THR A 29 -10.59 3.64 3.69
N ILE A 30 -10.62 3.54 5.02
CA ILE A 30 -11.00 2.30 5.71
C ILE A 30 -12.49 1.97 5.50
N ARG A 31 -13.39 2.96 5.50
CA ARG A 31 -14.80 2.75 5.14
C ARG A 31 -14.93 2.21 3.72
N HIS A 32 -14.26 2.83 2.75
CA HIS A 32 -14.25 2.38 1.36
C HIS A 32 -13.74 0.94 1.21
N PHE A 33 -12.68 0.57 1.94
CA PHE A 33 -12.16 -0.80 1.94
C PHE A 33 -13.09 -1.80 2.63
N THR A 34 -13.83 -1.35 3.64
CA THR A 34 -14.88 -2.15 4.30
C THR A 34 -15.99 -2.48 3.32
N ASP A 35 -16.43 -1.51 2.52
CA ASP A 35 -17.45 -1.74 1.48
C ASP A 35 -16.98 -2.73 0.41
N ILE A 36 -15.70 -2.62 0.00
CA ILE A 36 -15.09 -3.59 -0.93
C ILE A 36 -15.02 -4.99 -0.30
N ALA A 37 -14.60 -5.09 0.95
CA ALA A 37 -14.50 -6.37 1.65
C ALA A 37 -15.86 -7.04 1.85
N ASN A 38 -16.94 -6.26 2.00
CA ASN A 38 -18.29 -6.77 2.18
C ASN A 38 -19.05 -6.99 0.86
N ALA A 39 -18.53 -6.49 -0.27
CA ALA A 39 -19.16 -6.69 -1.56
C ALA A 39 -19.21 -8.18 -1.94
N PRO A 40 -20.29 -8.65 -2.60
CA PRO A 40 -20.41 -10.04 -3.05
C PRO A 40 -19.46 -10.35 -4.22
N GLU A 41 -19.18 -9.34 -5.03
CA GLU A 41 -18.27 -9.43 -6.18
C GLU A 41 -16.80 -9.55 -5.74
N ARG A 42 -16.08 -10.53 -6.31
CA ARG A 42 -14.62 -10.61 -6.19
C ARG A 42 -13.99 -9.97 -7.42
N ARG A 43 -13.67 -8.69 -7.29
CA ARG A 43 -12.86 -7.96 -8.26
C ARG A 43 -11.67 -7.36 -7.54
N VAL A 44 -10.47 -7.72 -7.97
CA VAL A 44 -9.22 -7.23 -7.38
C VAL A 44 -9.17 -5.71 -7.39
N TYR A 45 -9.24 -5.12 -6.20
CA TYR A 45 -9.05 -3.70 -5.97
C TYR A 45 -7.59 -3.44 -5.56
N HIS A 46 -6.78 -2.95 -6.50
CA HIS A 46 -5.37 -2.67 -6.26
C HIS A 46 -5.18 -1.32 -5.56
N VAL A 47 -4.56 -1.33 -4.38
CA VAL A 47 -4.21 -0.15 -3.60
C VAL A 47 -2.70 0.06 -3.62
N VAL A 48 -2.27 1.27 -3.95
CA VAL A 48 -0.87 1.69 -3.91
C VAL A 48 -0.68 2.74 -2.84
N THR A 49 0.29 2.53 -1.93
CA THR A 49 0.65 3.52 -0.91
C THR A 49 1.85 4.32 -1.37
N ALA A 50 1.60 5.33 -2.20
CA ALA A 50 2.66 6.04 -2.89
C ALA A 50 3.33 7.08 -1.99
N ASN A 51 4.66 7.00 -1.94
CA ASN A 51 5.53 7.99 -1.32
C ASN A 51 6.35 8.70 -2.43
N PRO A 52 7.17 9.73 -2.09
CA PRO A 52 8.00 10.41 -3.07
C PRO A 52 8.95 9.51 -3.89
N GLU A 53 9.43 8.41 -3.32
CA GLU A 53 10.32 7.46 -4.01
C GLU A 53 9.58 6.76 -5.17
N ILE A 54 8.33 6.32 -4.94
CA ILE A 54 7.49 5.69 -5.97
C ILE A 54 7.17 6.70 -7.07
N VAL A 55 6.80 7.93 -6.72
CA VAL A 55 6.49 8.98 -7.71
C VAL A 55 7.71 9.29 -8.59
N MET A 56 8.87 9.44 -7.97
CA MET A 56 10.11 9.70 -8.71
C MET A 56 10.54 8.53 -9.58
N SER A 57 10.33 7.29 -9.11
CA SER A 57 10.58 6.09 -9.92
C SER A 57 9.64 6.04 -11.13
N ALA A 58 8.35 6.29 -10.92
CA ALA A 58 7.35 6.30 -11.99
C ALA A 58 7.60 7.41 -13.02
N SER A 59 8.14 8.57 -12.60
CA SER A 59 8.51 9.64 -13.53
C SER A 59 9.58 9.26 -14.56
N LYS A 60 10.30 8.16 -14.33
CA LYS A 60 11.34 7.61 -15.22
C LYS A 60 10.94 6.25 -15.81
N ASP A 61 9.75 5.75 -15.50
CA ASP A 61 9.29 4.41 -15.87
C ASP A 61 7.82 4.47 -16.27
N ALA A 62 7.58 4.46 -17.59
CA ALA A 62 6.24 4.51 -18.17
C ALA A 62 5.38 3.30 -17.77
N GLN A 63 5.98 2.12 -17.56
CA GLN A 63 5.24 0.96 -17.12
C GLN A 63 4.76 1.15 -15.68
N LEU A 64 5.63 1.64 -14.79
CA LEU A 64 5.23 1.94 -13.41
C LEU A 64 4.18 3.05 -13.36
N MET A 65 4.30 4.10 -14.17
CA MET A 65 3.28 5.15 -14.26
C MET A 65 1.91 4.57 -14.70
N ARG A 66 1.90 3.69 -15.70
CA ARG A 66 0.68 2.99 -16.12
C ARG A 66 0.07 2.15 -14.99
N ILE A 67 0.90 1.43 -14.22
CA ILE A 67 0.43 0.66 -13.06
C ILE A 67 -0.30 1.57 -12.06
N LEU A 68 0.26 2.76 -11.80
CA LEU A 68 -0.35 3.73 -10.89
C LEU A 68 -1.69 4.24 -11.44
N HIS A 69 -1.78 4.61 -12.72
CA HIS A 69 -3.04 5.05 -13.33
C HIS A 69 -4.14 4.00 -13.33
N GLU A 70 -3.78 2.71 -13.45
CA GLU A 70 -4.73 1.60 -13.41
C GLU A 70 -5.03 1.08 -11.99
N ALA A 71 -4.41 1.64 -10.95
CA ALA A 71 -4.71 1.28 -9.57
C ALA A 71 -6.11 1.78 -9.17
N GLY A 72 -6.79 1.01 -8.30
CA GLY A 72 -8.10 1.40 -7.78
C GLY A 72 -8.00 2.62 -6.86
N LEU A 73 -6.96 2.66 -6.02
CA LEU A 73 -6.68 3.78 -5.13
C LEU A 73 -5.18 4.00 -4.97
N ILE A 74 -4.76 5.26 -4.95
CA ILE A 74 -3.40 5.66 -4.54
C ILE A 74 -3.52 6.52 -3.28
N THR A 75 -2.91 6.10 -2.18
CA THR A 75 -2.89 6.87 -0.93
C THR A 75 -1.61 7.68 -0.79
N ALA A 76 -1.69 8.82 -0.10
CA ALA A 76 -0.53 9.65 0.22
C ALA A 76 0.22 9.11 1.44
N ASP A 77 1.20 8.23 1.25
CA ASP A 77 1.94 7.61 2.36
C ASP A 77 3.01 8.55 2.96
N GLY A 78 3.69 9.33 2.10
CA GLY A 78 4.81 10.19 2.51
C GLY A 78 4.43 11.66 2.70
N ILE A 79 5.04 12.32 3.70
CA ILE A 79 4.85 13.76 3.95
C ILE A 79 5.17 14.64 2.74
N GLY A 80 6.15 14.25 1.92
CA GLY A 80 6.49 14.97 0.69
C GLY A 80 5.28 15.11 -0.25
N ILE A 81 4.44 14.08 -0.34
CA ILE A 81 3.21 14.11 -1.15
C ILE A 81 2.21 15.13 -0.57
N VAL A 82 2.00 15.10 0.75
CA VAL A 82 1.10 16.02 1.45
C VAL A 82 1.53 17.47 1.27
N LEU A 83 2.84 17.76 1.41
CA LEU A 83 3.39 19.09 1.20
C LEU A 83 3.27 19.54 -0.26
N ALA A 84 3.54 18.65 -1.22
CA ALA A 84 3.37 18.94 -2.65
C ALA A 84 1.91 19.25 -3.02
N ALA A 85 0.94 18.49 -2.48
CA ALA A 85 -0.49 18.74 -2.66
C ALA A 85 -0.89 20.13 -2.13
N LYS A 86 -0.45 20.45 -0.90
CA LYS A 86 -0.71 21.75 -0.26
C LYS A 86 -0.11 22.91 -1.06
N TRP A 87 1.13 22.78 -1.52
CA TRP A 87 1.79 23.81 -2.33
C TRP A 87 1.07 24.08 -3.66
N ARG A 88 0.49 23.04 -4.27
CA ARG A 88 -0.29 23.14 -5.52
C ARG A 88 -1.69 23.75 -5.32
N GLY A 89 -2.09 24.04 -4.08
CA GLY A 89 -3.41 24.58 -3.76
C GLY A 89 -4.55 23.54 -3.83
N ASN A 90 -4.23 22.25 -3.90
CA ASN A 90 -5.20 21.16 -3.86
C ASN A 90 -4.76 20.13 -2.81
N PRO A 91 -4.91 20.43 -1.51
CA PRO A 91 -4.36 19.61 -0.43
C PRO A 91 -5.07 18.25 -0.32
N VAL A 92 -4.31 17.23 0.10
CA VAL A 92 -4.86 15.99 0.66
C VAL A 92 -5.06 16.15 2.18
N PRO A 93 -5.98 15.40 2.81
CA PRO A 93 -6.27 15.56 4.25
C PRO A 93 -5.11 15.25 5.18
N GLY A 94 -4.14 14.45 4.72
CA GLY A 94 -2.98 14.06 5.51
C GLY A 94 -2.31 12.81 4.95
N ARG A 95 -1.46 12.20 5.76
CA ARG A 95 -0.84 10.91 5.43
C ARG A 95 -1.84 9.78 5.63
N VAL A 96 -1.91 8.88 4.66
CA VAL A 96 -2.64 7.62 4.73
C VAL A 96 -1.65 6.51 4.42
N THR A 97 -1.02 5.99 5.47
CA THR A 97 0.12 5.06 5.37
C THR A 97 -0.33 3.62 5.21
N GLY A 98 0.46 2.81 4.48
CA GLY A 98 0.17 1.39 4.33
C GLY A 98 0.20 0.61 5.65
N TYR A 99 1.09 1.00 6.56
CA TYR A 99 1.19 0.36 7.87
C TYR A 99 -0.05 0.63 8.74
N ASP A 100 -0.50 1.88 8.82
CA ASP A 100 -1.68 2.24 9.62
C ASP A 100 -2.96 1.64 9.02
N MET A 101 -3.07 1.64 7.69
CA MET A 101 -4.18 0.96 7.01
C MET A 101 -4.20 -0.54 7.34
N LEU A 102 -3.06 -1.22 7.26
CA LEU A 102 -2.97 -2.64 7.59
C LEU A 102 -3.44 -2.91 9.03
N LEU A 103 -3.00 -2.12 10.00
CA LEU A 103 -3.43 -2.30 11.39
C LEU A 103 -4.95 -2.10 11.57
N ARG A 104 -5.52 -1.06 10.96
CA ARG A 104 -6.98 -0.79 11.02
C ARG A 104 -7.79 -1.87 10.31
N LEU A 105 -7.29 -2.38 9.18
CA LEU A 105 -7.92 -3.50 8.47
C LEU A 105 -7.86 -4.80 9.28
N LEU A 106 -6.75 -5.07 9.99
CA LEU A 106 -6.65 -6.23 10.87
C LEU A 106 -7.60 -6.12 12.08
N GLU A 107 -7.73 -4.93 12.68
CA GLU A 107 -8.68 -4.68 13.77
C GLU A 107 -10.13 -4.91 13.32
N LEU A 108 -10.50 -4.42 12.14
CA LEU A 108 -11.82 -4.69 11.56
C LEU A 108 -11.97 -6.14 11.12
N GLY A 109 -10.90 -6.75 10.61
CA GLY A 109 -10.88 -8.14 10.21
C GLY A 109 -11.07 -9.09 11.39
N ASP A 110 -10.58 -8.73 12.57
CA ASP A 110 -10.84 -9.45 13.81
C ASP A 110 -12.35 -9.42 14.15
N ARG A 111 -12.98 -8.25 14.05
CA ARG A 111 -14.41 -8.09 14.33
C ARG A 111 -15.31 -8.80 13.31
N ASN A 112 -14.94 -8.72 12.02
CA ASN A 112 -15.75 -9.21 10.91
C ASN A 112 -15.31 -10.59 10.39
N LYS A 113 -14.30 -11.21 11.01
CA LYS A 113 -13.71 -12.50 10.61
C LYS A 113 -13.22 -12.52 9.16
N TRP A 114 -12.69 -11.38 8.70
CA TRP A 114 -12.12 -11.28 7.37
C TRP A 114 -10.83 -12.09 7.26
N SER A 115 -10.52 -12.42 6.01
CA SER A 115 -9.38 -13.26 5.67
C SER A 115 -8.25 -12.52 5.00
N PHE A 116 -7.03 -12.88 5.39
CA PHE A 116 -5.82 -12.23 4.94
C PHE A 116 -4.82 -13.26 4.42
N TYR A 117 -4.18 -12.94 3.30
CA TYR A 117 -3.00 -13.63 2.81
C TYR A 117 -1.80 -12.69 2.87
N PHE A 118 -0.67 -13.17 3.37
CA PHE A 118 0.55 -12.38 3.52
C PHE A 118 1.66 -12.89 2.61
N LEU A 119 2.08 -12.07 1.65
CA LEU A 119 3.17 -12.36 0.72
C LEU A 119 4.31 -11.36 0.92
N GLY A 120 5.52 -11.80 1.23
CA GLY A 120 6.67 -10.89 1.29
C GLY A 120 7.60 -11.15 2.46
N THR A 121 8.60 -10.26 2.61
CA THR A 121 9.72 -10.35 3.57
C THR A 121 10.46 -11.70 3.53
N ASP A 122 11.44 -11.91 4.41
CA ASP A 122 12.11 -13.21 4.55
C ASP A 122 11.25 -14.21 5.33
N GLU A 123 11.60 -15.49 5.24
CA GLU A 123 10.83 -16.59 5.84
C GLU A 123 10.61 -16.43 7.34
N GLU A 124 11.66 -16.06 8.07
CA GLU A 124 11.59 -15.89 9.52
C GLU A 124 10.68 -14.71 9.90
N THR A 125 10.84 -13.58 9.23
CA THR A 125 10.07 -12.36 9.47
C THR A 125 8.62 -12.54 9.08
N SER A 126 8.36 -13.20 7.95
CA SER A 126 7.02 -13.53 7.46
C SER A 126 6.26 -14.40 8.48
N ARG A 127 6.93 -15.44 9.00
CA ARG A 127 6.38 -16.32 10.04
C ARG A 127 6.08 -15.55 11.34
N LYS A 128 7.04 -14.74 11.83
CA LYS A 128 6.87 -13.91 13.05
C LYS A 128 5.75 -12.88 12.91
N ALA A 129 5.61 -12.28 11.72
CA ALA A 129 4.55 -11.32 11.46
C ALA A 129 3.17 -11.97 11.58
N VAL A 130 2.97 -13.15 10.97
CA VAL A 130 1.71 -13.91 11.09
C VAL A 130 1.44 -14.32 12.53
N GLN A 131 2.45 -14.80 13.28
CA GLN A 131 2.28 -15.14 14.70
C GLN A 131 1.85 -13.93 15.54
N THR A 132 2.45 -12.77 15.30
CA THR A 132 2.09 -11.52 15.97
C THR A 132 0.66 -11.09 15.63
N ILE A 133 0.26 -11.23 14.36
CA ILE A 133 -1.09 -10.95 13.90
C ILE A 133 -2.10 -11.87 14.58
N GLN A 134 -1.87 -13.18 14.57
CA GLN A 134 -2.78 -14.16 15.20
C GLN A 134 -2.88 -13.98 16.71
N SER A 135 -1.77 -13.61 17.38
CA SER A 135 -1.80 -13.34 18.81
C SER A 135 -2.56 -12.06 19.16
N ARG A 136 -2.52 -11.04 18.30
CA ARG A 136 -3.14 -9.73 18.55
C ARG A 136 -4.58 -9.64 18.03
N TYR A 137 -4.89 -10.40 16.99
CA TYR A 137 -6.17 -10.42 16.28
C TYR A 137 -6.61 -11.88 16.07
N PRO A 138 -7.05 -12.57 17.15
CA PRO A 138 -7.31 -14.02 17.13
C PRO A 138 -8.44 -14.46 16.20
N ASN A 139 -9.32 -13.56 15.79
CA ASN A 139 -10.44 -13.84 14.90
C ASN A 139 -10.12 -13.54 13.42
N VAL A 140 -8.97 -12.96 13.11
CA VAL A 140 -8.50 -12.80 11.73
C VAL A 140 -8.21 -14.17 11.12
N ARG A 141 -8.83 -14.47 9.97
CA ARG A 141 -8.56 -15.71 9.24
C ARG A 141 -7.29 -15.54 8.40
N VAL A 142 -6.19 -16.18 8.81
CA VAL A 142 -5.00 -16.26 7.96
C VAL A 142 -5.24 -17.30 6.88
N ALA A 143 -5.60 -16.85 5.68
CA ALA A 143 -5.89 -17.71 4.53
C ALA A 143 -4.62 -18.35 3.93
N GLY A 144 -3.46 -17.75 4.17
CA GLY A 144 -2.16 -18.29 3.76
C GLY A 144 -1.03 -17.30 3.99
N ARG A 145 0.19 -17.76 3.76
CA ARG A 145 1.42 -16.98 3.93
C ARG A 145 2.54 -17.54 3.07
N ARG A 146 3.25 -16.65 2.37
CA ARG A 146 4.47 -16.97 1.63
C ARG A 146 5.53 -15.87 1.83
N ASN A 147 6.80 -16.24 1.91
CA ASN A 147 7.88 -15.24 1.92
C ASN A 147 8.04 -14.59 0.53
N GLY A 148 8.77 -13.48 0.46
CA GLY A 148 8.95 -12.68 -0.75
C GLY A 148 10.14 -13.07 -1.62
N PHE A 149 10.91 -14.08 -1.23
CA PHE A 149 12.12 -14.52 -1.92
C PHE A 149 11.82 -15.86 -2.61
N PHE A 150 11.36 -15.78 -3.84
CA PHE A 150 11.01 -16.93 -4.67
C PHE A 150 11.50 -16.71 -6.10
N ASP A 151 11.77 -17.81 -6.79
CA ASP A 151 12.18 -17.78 -8.18
C ASP A 151 10.99 -17.55 -9.11
N ALA A 152 11.26 -17.06 -10.32
CA ALA A 152 10.21 -16.81 -11.32
C ALA A 152 9.43 -18.09 -11.70
N SER A 153 10.05 -19.27 -11.55
CA SER A 153 9.40 -20.58 -11.76
C SER A 153 8.39 -20.94 -10.66
N GLU A 154 8.52 -20.38 -9.46
CA GLU A 154 7.60 -20.61 -8.34
C GLU A 154 6.39 -19.66 -8.38
N GLU A 155 6.51 -18.52 -9.06
CA GLU A 155 5.45 -17.50 -9.12
C GLU A 155 4.08 -18.04 -9.58
N PRO A 156 3.97 -18.91 -10.62
CA PRO A 156 2.68 -19.46 -11.02
C PRO A 156 1.98 -20.24 -9.90
N ALA A 157 2.71 -21.09 -9.17
CA ALA A 157 2.16 -21.88 -8.08
C ALA A 157 1.72 -21.00 -6.90
N ILE A 158 2.49 -19.94 -6.60
CA ILE A 158 2.12 -18.96 -5.57
C ILE A 158 0.83 -18.21 -5.94
N VAL A 159 0.68 -17.83 -7.20
CA VAL A 159 -0.54 -17.16 -7.69
C VAL A 159 -1.74 -18.09 -7.64
N GLU A 160 -1.57 -19.36 -8.00
CA GLU A 160 -2.61 -20.39 -7.89
C GLU A 160 -3.02 -20.64 -6.42
N GLU A 161 -2.05 -20.73 -5.51
CA GLU A 161 -2.30 -20.85 -4.06
C GLU A 161 -3.14 -19.68 -3.55
N ILE A 162 -2.76 -18.44 -3.89
CA ILE A 162 -3.49 -17.24 -3.48
C ILE A 162 -4.89 -17.19 -4.10
N ALA A 163 -5.04 -17.59 -5.36
CA ALA A 163 -6.32 -17.63 -6.04
C ALA A 163 -7.27 -18.67 -5.41
N ALA A 164 -6.74 -19.84 -5.04
CA ALA A 164 -7.49 -20.89 -4.35
C ALA A 164 -7.89 -20.46 -2.93
N ALA A 165 -7.00 -19.76 -2.21
CA ALA A 165 -7.27 -19.24 -0.87
C ALA A 165 -8.35 -18.14 -0.85
N ALA A 166 -8.54 -17.44 -1.98
CA ALA A 166 -9.54 -16.39 -2.20
C ALA A 166 -9.70 -15.38 -1.04
N PRO A 167 -8.59 -14.77 -0.56
CA PRO A 167 -8.60 -13.93 0.64
C PRO A 167 -9.39 -12.64 0.40
N ASP A 168 -9.92 -12.05 1.48
CA ASP A 168 -10.53 -10.72 1.40
C ASP A 168 -9.42 -9.67 1.15
N PHE A 169 -8.27 -9.85 1.81
CA PHE A 169 -7.10 -8.98 1.68
C PHE A 169 -5.83 -9.76 1.34
N LEU A 170 -5.16 -9.37 0.27
CA LEU A 170 -3.80 -9.81 -0.04
C LEU A 170 -2.81 -8.68 0.28
N ILE A 171 -1.92 -8.94 1.23
CA ILE A 171 -0.92 -7.99 1.72
C ILE A 171 0.44 -8.35 1.12
N VAL A 172 0.99 -7.46 0.28
CA VAL A 172 2.25 -7.69 -0.44
C VAL A 172 3.38 -6.81 0.13
N ALA A 173 4.38 -7.43 0.72
CA ALA A 173 5.52 -6.80 1.39
C ALA A 173 6.85 -7.14 0.71
N MET A 174 6.90 -6.95 -0.62
CA MET A 174 8.10 -7.19 -1.45
C MET A 174 8.92 -5.92 -1.71
N GLY A 175 8.48 -4.79 -1.17
CA GLY A 175 9.06 -3.47 -1.43
C GLY A 175 8.63 -2.89 -2.77
N ALA A 176 8.65 -1.56 -2.85
CA ALA A 176 8.35 -0.85 -4.09
C ALA A 176 9.62 -0.68 -4.94
N PRO A 177 9.52 -0.74 -6.29
CA PRO A 177 8.29 -0.93 -7.09
C PRO A 177 7.93 -2.41 -7.39
N GLN A 178 8.66 -3.38 -6.82
CA GLN A 178 8.44 -4.80 -7.11
C GLN A 178 7.04 -5.28 -6.74
N ALA A 179 6.51 -4.84 -5.60
CA ALA A 179 5.15 -5.18 -5.17
C ALA A 179 4.10 -4.73 -6.20
N GLU A 180 4.15 -3.48 -6.64
CA GLU A 180 3.18 -2.91 -7.59
C GLU A 180 3.25 -3.62 -8.95
N ARG A 181 4.46 -3.96 -9.42
CA ARG A 181 4.66 -4.72 -10.67
C ARG A 181 4.13 -6.15 -10.55
N TRP A 182 4.42 -6.83 -9.45
CA TRP A 182 3.94 -8.20 -9.22
C TRP A 182 2.41 -8.24 -9.14
N ILE A 183 1.81 -7.32 -8.37
CA ILE A 183 0.35 -7.21 -8.25
C ILE A 183 -0.25 -6.93 -9.63
N TYR A 184 0.27 -5.95 -10.37
CA TYR A 184 -0.28 -5.59 -11.66
C TYR A 184 -0.23 -6.73 -12.68
N ARG A 185 0.87 -7.50 -12.72
CA ARG A 185 1.02 -8.64 -13.62
C ARG A 185 0.04 -9.77 -13.27
N ASN A 186 -0.18 -10.01 -11.98
CA ASN A 186 -0.95 -11.14 -11.51
C ASN A 186 -2.42 -10.81 -11.17
N LYS A 187 -2.81 -9.53 -11.10
CA LYS A 187 -4.19 -9.09 -10.78
C LYS A 187 -5.30 -9.84 -11.52
N PRO A 188 -5.18 -10.25 -12.80
CA PRO A 188 -6.27 -10.96 -13.49
C PRO A 188 -6.45 -12.41 -13.00
N LYS A 189 -5.42 -12.99 -12.38
CA LYS A 189 -5.40 -14.37 -11.87
C LYS A 189 -5.64 -14.45 -10.37
N LEU A 190 -5.48 -13.34 -9.65
CA LEU A 190 -5.72 -13.27 -8.22
C LEU A 190 -7.23 -13.26 -7.94
N ASN A 191 -7.65 -13.98 -6.90
CA ASN A 191 -9.04 -14.05 -6.45
C ASN A 191 -9.24 -13.32 -5.10
N ALA A 192 -8.49 -12.25 -4.88
CA ALA A 192 -8.60 -11.40 -3.71
C ALA A 192 -9.59 -10.25 -3.93
N LYS A 193 -10.26 -9.76 -2.88
CA LYS A 193 -11.10 -8.55 -3.01
C LYS A 193 -10.24 -7.29 -3.06
N LEU A 194 -9.29 -7.16 -2.15
CA LEU A 194 -8.36 -6.04 -2.09
C LEU A 194 -6.92 -6.55 -2.07
N VAL A 195 -6.05 -5.92 -2.85
CA VAL A 195 -4.61 -6.22 -2.88
C VAL A 195 -3.83 -4.93 -2.64
N MET A 196 -2.91 -4.93 -1.68
CA MET A 196 -2.13 -3.74 -1.36
C MET A 196 -0.64 -4.04 -1.12
N GLY A 197 0.20 -3.20 -1.71
CA GLY A 197 1.62 -3.12 -1.38
C GLY A 197 1.80 -2.37 -0.06
N VAL A 198 2.51 -2.95 0.91
CA VAL A 198 2.71 -2.33 2.25
C VAL A 198 4.18 -2.11 2.62
N GLY A 199 5.10 -2.36 1.68
CA GLY A 199 6.54 -2.24 1.92
C GLY A 199 6.99 -3.01 3.16
N GLY A 200 7.79 -2.37 4.03
CA GLY A 200 8.33 -2.98 5.25
C GLY A 200 7.34 -3.15 6.41
N SER A 201 6.02 -3.10 6.17
CA SER A 201 5.03 -3.23 7.25
C SER A 201 5.09 -4.60 7.93
N LEU A 202 5.32 -5.68 7.17
CA LEU A 202 5.54 -7.01 7.73
C LEU A 202 6.89 -7.12 8.46
N ASP A 203 7.90 -6.34 8.07
CA ASP A 203 9.17 -6.29 8.81
C ASP A 203 8.97 -5.71 10.22
N ILE A 204 8.06 -4.74 10.37
CA ILE A 204 7.72 -4.17 11.68
C ILE A 204 6.90 -5.17 12.50
N LEU A 205 5.89 -5.79 11.91
CA LEU A 205 5.06 -6.80 12.60
C LEU A 205 5.86 -8.06 12.96
N GLY A 206 6.85 -8.44 12.15
CA GLY A 206 7.75 -9.56 12.41
C GLY A 206 8.92 -9.22 13.35
N GLY A 207 9.01 -7.98 13.83
CA GLY A 207 10.04 -7.53 14.77
C GLY A 207 11.44 -7.30 14.17
N LYS A 208 11.60 -7.44 12.86
CA LYS A 208 12.86 -7.16 12.13
C LYS A 208 13.18 -5.67 12.07
N ALA A 209 12.14 -4.83 11.99
CA ALA A 209 12.27 -3.38 11.99
C ALA A 209 11.46 -2.77 13.14
N LYS A 210 11.94 -1.65 13.69
CA LYS A 210 11.18 -0.89 14.69
C LYS A 210 10.39 0.22 14.01
N ARG A 211 9.13 0.40 14.42
CA ARG A 211 8.35 1.58 14.06
C ARG A 211 9.07 2.83 14.58
N ALA A 212 9.02 3.93 13.83
CA ALA A 212 9.53 5.20 14.35
C ALA A 212 8.71 5.63 15.58
N PRO A 213 9.33 6.26 16.60
CA PRO A 213 8.59 6.73 17.76
C PRO A 213 7.48 7.73 17.38
N ASP A 214 6.40 7.80 18.17
CA ASP A 214 5.23 8.62 17.85
C ASP A 214 5.56 10.10 17.63
N ILE A 215 6.54 10.64 18.37
CA ILE A 215 7.00 12.02 18.20
C ILE A 215 7.53 12.23 16.77
N TRP A 216 8.28 11.27 16.22
CA TRP A 216 8.82 11.36 14.86
C TRP A 216 7.72 11.25 13.79
N ILE A 217 6.69 10.45 14.06
CA ILE A 217 5.52 10.31 13.18
C ILE A 217 4.71 11.62 13.19
N LYS A 218 4.42 12.17 14.38
CA LYS A 218 3.71 13.44 14.56
C LYS A 218 4.44 14.62 13.93
N LEU A 219 5.77 14.64 14.03
CA LEU A 219 6.64 15.63 13.39
C LEU A 219 6.89 15.33 11.90
N ASN A 220 6.35 14.24 11.35
CA ASN A 220 6.54 13.80 9.96
C ASN A 220 8.01 13.57 9.54
N ILE A 221 8.90 13.32 10.49
CA ILE A 221 10.34 13.06 10.29
C ILE A 221 10.67 11.57 10.33
N GLU A 222 9.68 10.69 10.17
CA GLU A 222 9.87 9.24 10.13
C GLU A 222 10.94 8.79 9.11
N TRP A 223 11.06 9.50 7.98
CA TRP A 223 12.09 9.24 6.98
C TRP A 223 13.52 9.43 7.54
N LEU A 224 13.71 10.40 8.45
CA LEU A 224 14.97 10.67 9.11
C LEU A 224 15.28 9.60 10.16
N HIS A 225 14.27 9.15 10.92
CA HIS A 225 14.42 8.01 11.84
C HIS A 225 14.88 6.75 11.09
N ARG A 226 14.24 6.44 9.94
CA ARG A 226 14.60 5.29 9.10
C ARG A 226 16.00 5.42 8.51
N LEU A 227 16.44 6.64 8.17
CA LEU A 227 17.80 6.90 7.70
C LEU A 227 18.84 6.65 8.81
N LEU A 228 18.59 7.18 10.01
CA LEU A 228 19.47 6.98 11.16
C LEU A 228 19.53 5.50 11.59
N SER A 229 18.40 4.79 11.48
CA SER A 229 18.32 3.36 11.82
C SER A 229 18.94 2.44 10.77
N ASN A 230 19.06 2.89 9.52
CA ASN A 230 19.70 2.12 8.45
C ASN A 230 20.46 3.05 7.49
N PRO A 231 21.66 3.51 7.88
CA PRO A 231 22.41 4.52 7.15
C PRO A 231 22.77 4.10 5.73
N SER A 232 22.87 2.79 5.44
CA SER A 232 23.10 2.27 4.07
C SER A 232 22.04 2.74 3.05
N ARG A 233 20.84 3.13 3.53
CA ARG A 233 19.73 3.62 2.69
C ARG A 233 19.84 5.11 2.32
N TRP A 234 20.90 5.81 2.72
CA TRP A 234 21.07 7.25 2.46
C TRP A 234 20.91 7.62 0.99
N ARG A 235 21.41 6.80 0.07
CA ARG A 235 21.29 7.01 -1.38
C ARG A 235 19.83 7.03 -1.84
N ARG A 236 18.98 6.18 -1.24
CA ARG A 236 17.54 6.18 -1.53
C ARG A 236 16.88 7.46 -1.02
N GLN A 237 17.33 8.01 0.11
CA GLN A 237 16.77 9.23 0.69
C GLN A 237 17.13 10.51 -0.07
N LEU A 238 18.17 10.50 -0.91
CA LEU A 238 18.48 11.62 -1.82
C LEU A 238 17.33 11.91 -2.80
N VAL A 239 16.42 10.95 -3.00
CA VAL A 239 15.21 11.15 -3.79
C VAL A 239 14.27 12.19 -3.19
N LEU A 240 14.29 12.40 -1.85
CA LEU A 240 13.37 13.30 -1.16
C LEU A 240 13.68 14.78 -1.49
N PRO A 241 14.93 15.28 -1.40
CA PRO A 241 15.29 16.61 -1.89
C PRO A 241 14.96 16.82 -3.37
N VAL A 242 15.28 15.83 -4.22
CA VAL A 242 15.03 15.92 -5.67
C VAL A 242 13.53 15.97 -5.96
N PHE A 243 12.74 15.16 -5.25
CA PHE A 243 11.28 15.20 -5.33
C PHE A 243 10.76 16.57 -4.90
N ALA A 244 11.20 17.10 -3.76
CA ALA A 244 10.78 18.42 -3.30
C ALA A 244 11.07 19.48 -4.36
N PHE A 245 12.31 19.54 -4.87
CA PHE A 245 12.71 20.46 -5.92
C PHE A 245 11.80 20.36 -7.15
N LYS A 246 11.57 19.15 -7.69
CA LYS A 246 10.69 18.97 -8.85
C LYS A 246 9.24 19.32 -8.54
N ALA A 247 8.68 18.76 -7.46
CA ALA A 247 7.28 18.93 -7.11
C ALA A 247 6.89 20.40 -6.88
N PHE A 248 7.82 21.20 -6.31
CA PHE A 248 7.62 22.63 -6.02
C PHE A 248 7.95 23.56 -7.18
N LEU A 249 8.90 23.20 -8.07
CA LEU A 249 9.28 24.04 -9.23
C LEU A 249 8.46 23.77 -10.48
N THR A 250 7.88 22.58 -10.66
CA THR A 250 6.93 22.33 -11.76
C THR A 250 5.64 23.10 -11.47
N ARG A 251 5.62 24.38 -11.86
CA ARG A 251 4.49 25.31 -11.70
C ARG A 251 3.34 24.84 -12.61
N LYS A 252 2.16 24.69 -12.00
CA LYS A 252 0.80 24.56 -12.59
C LYS A 252 0.79 24.31 -14.11
N GLU A 253 0.65 23.06 -14.54
CA GLU A 253 -0.07 22.82 -15.80
C GLU A 253 -1.48 23.39 -15.58
N ARG A 254 -1.81 24.42 -16.37
CA ARG A 254 -3.10 25.11 -16.36
C ARG A 254 -4.19 24.17 -16.84
#